data_AF-A0A453L246-F1
#
_entry.id   AF-A0A453L246-F1
#
_cell.length_a   1.000
_cell.length_b   1.000
_cell.length_c   1.000
_cell.angle_alpha   90.00
_cell.angle_beta   90.00
_cell.angle_gamma   90.00
#
_symmetry.space_group_name_H-M   'P 1'
#
loop_
_entity.id
_entity.type
_entity.pdbx_description
1 polymer ?
#
loop_
_entity_poly.entity_id
_entity_poly.type
_entity_poly.pdbx_seq_one_letter_code
_entity_poly.pdbx_strand_id
1 'polypeptide(L)'
;MQIRVSSVISNSPIIMNVDCDMYSNNCDTIRDALCFFLDEEMGHKIGFVQFPQNYNNLTKNNIYGNSHQVTNQVLMGGMDSVGGPMYVGTGCFHRREILCGRRFTEDYKEDWNGGIKDKTQESIVEIEEKAKSLAASTYEHDTQWGDEIGIKYGYPAEDIVTGLGIHCRGWKSVHSNPPRPAFLGVAPTTLAQTLLQHKRWSEGSFSIFLSKYCPFMFGHGKIKLRHQMGYSIYGLWAPNSIPTLYYVIIPSLALLKGISLFPEVMIQNRKSLSLVSYAFYYN
;
A
#
# COMPACT_ATOMS: atom_id res chain seq x y z
N MET A 1 -8.37 -18.41 -3.64
CA MET A 1 -9.42 -18.95 -4.54
C MET A 1 -9.54 -18.23 -5.90
N GLN A 2 -9.99 -16.96 -5.96
CA GLN A 2 -10.35 -16.29 -7.24
C GLN A 2 -9.22 -16.25 -8.29
N ILE A 3 -7.98 -16.02 -7.85
CA ILE A 3 -6.80 -16.03 -8.74
C ILE A 3 -6.65 -17.38 -9.43
N ARG A 4 -6.88 -18.50 -8.72
CA ARG A 4 -6.80 -19.86 -9.27
C ARG A 4 -7.94 -20.17 -10.22
N VAL A 5 -9.17 -19.93 -9.78
CA VAL A 5 -10.35 -20.24 -10.61
C VAL A 5 -10.32 -19.44 -11.93
N SER A 6 -9.93 -18.17 -11.88
CA SER A 6 -9.81 -17.36 -13.10
C SER A 6 -8.73 -17.84 -14.07
N SER A 7 -7.72 -18.61 -13.63
CA SER A 7 -6.65 -19.09 -14.52
C SER A 7 -7.11 -20.17 -15.50
N VAL A 8 -8.19 -20.89 -15.20
CA VAL A 8 -8.76 -21.89 -16.12
C VAL A 8 -9.96 -21.35 -16.92
N ILE A 9 -10.56 -20.24 -16.49
CA ILE A 9 -11.72 -19.63 -17.17
C ILE A 9 -11.27 -18.60 -18.22
N SER A 10 -10.50 -17.61 -17.79
CA SER A 10 -10.13 -16.47 -18.65
C SER A 10 -8.63 -16.29 -18.82
N ASN A 11 -7.86 -16.75 -17.83
CA ASN A 11 -6.40 -16.64 -17.76
C ASN A 11 -5.85 -15.26 -18.13
N SER A 12 -6.55 -14.19 -17.71
CA SER A 12 -6.14 -12.82 -18.00
C SER A 12 -4.76 -12.53 -17.37
N PRO A 13 -3.81 -11.92 -18.11
CA PRO A 13 -2.47 -11.58 -17.59
C PRO A 13 -2.53 -10.46 -16.54
N ILE A 14 -3.58 -9.64 -16.55
CA ILE A 14 -3.80 -8.59 -15.56
C ILE A 14 -5.03 -8.91 -14.71
N ILE A 15 -4.92 -8.70 -13.40
CA ILE A 15 -5.97 -8.86 -12.41
C ILE A 15 -6.19 -7.52 -11.73
N MET A 16 -7.42 -7.02 -11.78
CA MET A 16 -7.84 -5.83 -11.02
C MET A 16 -8.56 -6.30 -9.75
N ASN A 17 -8.13 -5.81 -8.59
CA ASN A 17 -8.87 -6.00 -7.34
C ASN A 17 -9.61 -4.70 -6.98
N VAL A 18 -10.84 -4.86 -6.50
CA VAL A 18 -11.69 -3.77 -6.03
C VAL A 18 -12.60 -4.29 -4.93
N ASP A 19 -12.72 -3.50 -3.86
CA ASP A 19 -13.61 -3.80 -2.74
C ASP A 19 -15.08 -3.52 -3.08
N CYS A 20 -16.00 -4.11 -2.32
CA CYS A 20 -17.44 -4.01 -2.57
C CYS A 20 -18.03 -2.61 -2.33
N ASP A 21 -17.35 -1.79 -1.55
CA ASP A 21 -17.70 -0.39 -1.28
C ASP A 21 -17.02 0.58 -2.25
N MET A 22 -16.26 0.07 -3.23
CA MET A 22 -15.54 0.85 -4.24
C MET A 22 -16.08 0.54 -5.65
N TYR A 23 -16.14 1.56 -6.51
CA TYR A 23 -16.57 1.43 -7.90
C TYR A 23 -15.68 2.25 -8.84
N SER A 24 -15.62 1.83 -10.11
CA SER A 24 -14.91 2.59 -11.16
C SER A 24 -15.68 3.86 -11.48
N ASN A 25 -15.00 5.00 -11.35
CA ASN A 25 -15.54 6.33 -11.62
C ASN A 25 -15.04 6.90 -12.96
N ASN A 26 -14.10 6.23 -13.65
CA ASN A 26 -13.61 6.63 -14.96
C ASN A 26 -13.50 5.41 -15.89
N CYS A 27 -14.17 5.44 -17.04
CA CYS A 27 -14.13 4.36 -18.04
C CYS A 27 -12.74 4.17 -18.67
N ASP A 28 -11.90 5.20 -18.64
CA ASP A 28 -10.54 5.14 -19.18
C ASP A 28 -9.53 4.49 -18.22
N THR A 29 -9.91 4.21 -16.97
CA THR A 29 -8.99 3.71 -15.93
C THR A 29 -8.23 2.45 -16.35
N ILE A 30 -8.91 1.51 -17.03
CA ILE A 30 -8.27 0.28 -17.52
C ILE A 30 -7.23 0.61 -18.59
N ARG A 31 -7.56 1.51 -19.52
CA ARG A 31 -6.63 1.97 -20.56
C ARG A 31 -5.42 2.65 -19.92
N ASP A 32 -5.65 3.54 -18.98
CA ASP A 32 -4.60 4.29 -18.28
C ASP A 32 -3.67 3.35 -17.50
N ALA A 33 -4.21 2.32 -16.83
CA ALA A 33 -3.41 1.30 -16.17
C ALA A 33 -2.56 0.49 -17.17
N LEU A 34 -3.16 0.07 -18.30
CA LEU A 34 -2.48 -0.70 -19.33
C LEU A 34 -1.33 0.06 -19.99
N CYS A 35 -1.41 1.39 -20.12
CA CYS A 35 -0.30 2.20 -20.62
C CYS A 35 1.01 1.93 -19.85
N PHE A 36 0.95 1.76 -18.53
CA PHE A 36 2.14 1.46 -17.73
C PHE A 36 2.68 0.05 -17.96
N PHE A 37 1.81 -0.93 -18.19
CA PHE A 37 2.26 -2.32 -18.40
C PHE A 37 2.76 -2.58 -19.82
N LEU A 38 2.23 -1.85 -20.80
CA LEU A 38 2.51 -1.97 -22.23
C LEU A 38 3.66 -1.05 -22.68
N ASP A 39 4.17 -0.19 -21.80
CA ASP A 39 5.34 0.62 -22.07
C ASP A 39 6.55 -0.25 -22.45
N GLU A 40 7.16 0.04 -23.61
CA GLU A 40 8.20 -0.80 -24.21
C GLU A 40 9.51 -0.80 -23.39
N GLU A 41 9.79 0.30 -22.69
CA GLU A 41 11.06 0.48 -21.98
C GLU A 41 10.98 0.00 -20.52
N MET A 42 9.90 0.34 -19.83
CA MET A 42 9.77 0.18 -18.38
C MET A 42 8.63 -0.77 -17.98
N GLY A 43 7.67 -1.03 -18.87
CA GLY A 43 6.46 -1.78 -18.54
C GLY A 43 6.74 -3.18 -18.03
N HIS A 44 7.74 -3.87 -18.59
CA HIS A 44 8.16 -5.20 -18.13
C HIS A 44 8.65 -5.22 -16.66
N LYS A 45 9.05 -4.09 -16.08
CA LYS A 45 9.49 -3.99 -14.66
C LYS A 45 8.31 -3.76 -13.70
N ILE A 46 7.16 -3.35 -14.20
CA ILE A 46 5.99 -2.97 -13.39
C ILE A 46 5.20 -4.22 -13.03
N GLY A 47 5.15 -4.56 -11.75
CA GLY A 47 4.32 -5.65 -11.22
C GLY A 47 2.87 -5.22 -10.99
N PHE A 48 2.65 -4.00 -10.48
CA PHE A 48 1.30 -3.49 -10.26
C PHE A 48 1.18 -1.95 -10.37
N VAL A 49 -0.04 -1.48 -10.64
CA VAL A 49 -0.41 -0.06 -10.72
C VAL A 49 -1.48 0.22 -9.67
N GLN A 50 -1.17 1.08 -8.71
CA GLN A 50 -2.04 1.46 -7.60
C GLN A 50 -2.68 2.82 -7.86
N PHE A 51 -4.01 2.86 -7.84
CA PHE A 51 -4.77 4.11 -7.85
C PHE A 51 -5.16 4.53 -6.42
N PRO A 52 -5.25 5.83 -6.12
CA PRO A 52 -5.64 6.28 -4.80
C PRO A 52 -7.09 5.93 -4.46
N GLN A 53 -7.32 5.61 -3.19
CA GLN A 53 -8.65 5.37 -2.64
C GLN A 53 -9.33 6.71 -2.34
N ASN A 54 -10.39 7.03 -3.07
CA ASN A 54 -11.15 8.27 -2.90
C ASN A 54 -12.60 7.96 -2.52
N TYR A 55 -13.27 8.90 -1.86
CA TYR A 55 -14.62 8.68 -1.33
C TYR A 55 -15.58 9.78 -1.76
N ASN A 56 -16.83 9.43 -2.03
CA ASN A 56 -17.86 10.36 -2.50
C ASN A 56 -18.74 10.95 -1.39
N ASN A 57 -18.73 10.34 -0.20
CA ASN A 57 -19.61 10.67 0.93
C ASN A 57 -18.90 11.52 2.01
N LEU A 58 -17.81 12.18 1.65
CA LEU A 58 -17.08 13.05 2.57
C LEU A 58 -17.87 14.33 2.84
N THR A 59 -17.96 14.72 4.11
CA THR A 59 -18.55 16.01 4.49
C THR A 59 -17.61 17.15 4.12
N LYS A 60 -18.17 18.34 3.85
CA LYS A 60 -17.38 19.56 3.54
C LYS A 60 -16.27 19.83 4.57
N ASN A 61 -16.53 19.55 5.84
CA ASN A 61 -15.59 19.81 6.93
C ASN A 61 -14.65 18.63 7.21
N ASN A 62 -14.94 17.44 6.67
CA ASN A 62 -14.13 16.23 6.81
C ASN A 62 -13.64 16.00 8.26
N ILE A 63 -14.55 16.16 9.24
CA ILE A 63 -14.21 16.21 10.67
C ILE A 63 -13.53 14.93 11.21
N TYR A 64 -13.65 13.81 10.49
CA TYR A 64 -13.02 12.53 10.84
C TYR A 64 -11.71 12.27 10.09
N GLY A 65 -11.33 13.10 9.12
CA GLY A 65 -10.08 12.96 8.38
C GLY A 65 -10.03 11.81 7.36
N ASN A 66 -11.18 11.25 6.97
CA ASN A 66 -11.26 10.05 6.11
C ASN A 66 -10.87 10.28 4.64
N SER A 67 -10.55 11.51 4.24
CA SER A 67 -10.14 11.82 2.86
C SER A 67 -8.80 11.21 2.42
N HIS A 68 -7.93 10.87 3.39
CA HIS A 68 -6.57 10.35 3.16
C HIS A 68 -5.71 11.12 2.13
N GLN A 69 -5.94 12.44 1.96
CA GLN A 69 -5.28 13.24 0.93
C GLN A 69 -3.75 13.22 1.02
N VAL A 70 -3.18 13.29 2.23
CA VAL A 70 -1.72 13.25 2.41
C VAL A 70 -1.13 11.93 1.91
N THR A 71 -1.78 10.81 2.21
CA THR A 71 -1.38 9.49 1.71
C THR A 71 -1.42 9.46 0.18
N ASN A 72 -2.57 9.87 -0.39
CA ASN A 72 -2.83 9.78 -1.82
C ASN A 72 -2.00 10.76 -2.66
N GLN A 73 -1.71 11.97 -2.15
CA GLN A 73 -1.05 13.02 -2.94
C GLN A 73 0.45 13.12 -2.68
N VAL A 74 0.90 12.75 -1.48
CA VAL A 74 2.29 12.98 -1.06
C VAL A 74 3.02 11.67 -0.83
N LEU A 75 2.51 10.79 0.04
CA LEU A 75 3.26 9.60 0.44
C LEU A 75 3.39 8.60 -0.71
N MET A 76 2.29 8.24 -1.38
CA MET A 76 2.33 7.30 -2.50
C MET A 76 3.13 7.82 -3.68
N GLY A 77 2.95 9.09 -4.05
CA GLY A 77 3.74 9.74 -5.09
C GLY A 77 5.23 9.82 -4.74
N GLY A 78 5.57 10.07 -3.47
CA GLY A 78 6.96 10.06 -3.00
C GLY A 78 7.63 8.70 -3.15
N MET A 79 6.92 7.62 -2.83
CA MET A 79 7.42 6.24 -2.98
C MET A 79 7.62 5.83 -4.45
N ASP A 80 6.88 6.45 -5.37
CA ASP A 80 6.99 6.18 -6.81
C ASP A 80 8.42 6.45 -7.35
N SER A 81 9.13 7.41 -6.76
CA SER A 81 10.51 7.75 -7.12
C SER A 81 11.57 6.70 -6.73
N VAL A 82 11.22 5.72 -5.90
CA VAL A 82 12.19 4.79 -5.30
C VAL A 82 11.95 3.32 -5.61
N GLY A 83 10.77 2.97 -6.12
CA GLY A 83 10.37 1.61 -6.45
C GLY A 83 8.87 1.43 -6.63
N GLY A 84 8.05 2.41 -6.26
CA GLY A 84 6.60 2.39 -6.41
C GLY A 84 5.86 2.45 -5.07
N PRO A 85 4.54 2.76 -5.08
CA PRO A 85 3.71 2.75 -3.88
C PRO A 85 3.47 1.33 -3.36
N MET A 86 3.04 1.23 -2.11
CA MET A 86 2.55 -0.03 -1.53
C MET A 86 1.23 -0.45 -2.17
N TYR A 87 0.91 -1.74 -2.09
CA TYR A 87 -0.43 -2.24 -2.36
C TYR A 87 -1.33 -1.98 -1.15
N VAL A 88 -2.48 -1.33 -1.37
CA VAL A 88 -3.41 -0.90 -0.30
C VAL A 88 -4.82 -1.50 -0.44
N GLY A 89 -4.93 -2.70 -0.98
CA GLY A 89 -6.15 -3.51 -0.84
C GLY A 89 -7.25 -3.29 -1.90
N THR A 90 -7.29 -2.15 -2.60
CA THR A 90 -8.33 -1.86 -3.62
C THR A 90 -7.83 -0.94 -4.72
N GLY A 91 -8.49 -0.95 -5.88
CA GLY A 91 -8.17 -0.06 -7.01
C GLY A 91 -6.77 -0.30 -7.58
N CYS A 92 -6.32 -1.56 -7.59
CA CYS A 92 -4.98 -1.93 -8.02
C CYS A 92 -5.03 -2.97 -9.15
N PHE A 93 -4.19 -2.76 -10.16
CA PHE A 93 -4.01 -3.69 -11.27
C PHE A 93 -2.71 -4.43 -11.06
N HIS A 94 -2.74 -5.76 -11.05
CA HIS A 94 -1.58 -6.62 -10.84
C HIS A 94 -1.32 -7.47 -12.07
N ARG A 95 -0.06 -7.72 -12.40
CA ARG A 95 0.28 -8.89 -13.24
C ARG A 95 -0.10 -10.16 -12.49
N ARG A 96 -0.73 -11.11 -13.18
CA ARG A 96 -1.14 -12.39 -12.58
C ARG A 96 0.05 -13.12 -11.98
N GLU A 97 1.13 -13.20 -12.74
CA GLU A 97 2.32 -13.95 -12.37
C GLU A 97 3.03 -13.43 -11.11
N ILE A 98 2.96 -12.13 -10.81
CA ILE A 98 3.53 -11.59 -9.56
C ILE A 98 2.74 -12.07 -8.34
N LEU A 99 1.43 -12.27 -8.49
CA LEU A 99 0.57 -12.92 -7.50
C LEU A 99 0.78 -14.43 -7.51
N CYS A 100 1.27 -15.03 -8.59
CA CYS A 100 1.72 -16.42 -8.64
C CYS A 100 3.15 -16.63 -8.08
N GLY A 101 3.76 -15.60 -7.48
CA GLY A 101 5.07 -15.70 -6.82
C GLY A 101 6.28 -15.50 -7.74
N ARG A 102 6.08 -15.06 -8.99
CA ARG A 102 7.20 -14.85 -9.93
C ARG A 102 8.19 -13.81 -9.38
N ARG A 103 9.47 -14.11 -9.52
CA ARG A 103 10.59 -13.17 -9.29
C ARG A 103 10.92 -12.44 -10.57
N PHE A 104 11.25 -11.15 -10.45
CA PHE A 104 11.67 -10.35 -11.60
C PHE A 104 13.05 -10.80 -12.07
N THR A 105 13.23 -10.84 -13.39
CA THR A 105 14.50 -11.08 -14.07
C THR A 105 14.63 -10.10 -15.23
N GLU A 106 15.85 -9.69 -15.60
CA GLU A 106 16.04 -8.66 -16.66
C GLU A 106 15.62 -9.14 -18.06
N ASP A 107 15.57 -10.44 -18.29
CA ASP A 107 15.07 -11.06 -19.52
C ASP A 107 13.55 -11.25 -19.53
N TYR A 108 12.86 -10.80 -18.48
CA TYR A 108 11.41 -10.93 -18.34
C TYR A 108 10.66 -10.27 -19.50
N LYS A 109 9.74 -11.02 -20.11
CA LYS A 109 8.76 -10.54 -21.09
C LYS A 109 7.40 -11.14 -20.78
N GLU A 110 6.38 -10.30 -20.77
CA GLU A 110 5.00 -10.73 -20.59
C GLU A 110 4.48 -11.43 -21.85
N ASP A 111 3.84 -12.59 -21.68
CA ASP A 111 3.07 -13.21 -22.76
C ASP A 111 1.63 -12.71 -22.73
N TRP A 112 1.39 -11.59 -23.41
CA TRP A 112 0.06 -10.99 -23.55
C TRP A 112 -0.96 -11.91 -24.23
N ASN A 113 -0.50 -12.94 -24.96
CA ASN A 113 -1.36 -13.87 -25.69
C ASN A 113 -1.60 -15.19 -24.95
N GLY A 114 -0.97 -15.40 -23.79
CA GLY A 114 -1.06 -16.67 -23.04
C GLY A 114 -2.50 -17.08 -22.73
N GLY A 115 -3.36 -16.12 -22.33
CA GLY A 115 -4.76 -16.40 -22.01
C GLY A 115 -5.69 -16.66 -23.21
N ILE A 116 -5.24 -16.38 -24.44
CA ILE A 116 -6.00 -16.60 -25.67
C ILE A 116 -5.64 -17.95 -26.30
N LYS A 117 -4.39 -18.37 -26.21
CA LYS A 117 -3.88 -19.60 -26.88
C LYS A 117 -4.36 -20.90 -26.24
N ASP A 118 -4.57 -20.94 -24.92
CA ASP A 118 -5.02 -22.14 -24.19
C ASP A 118 -6.52 -22.43 -24.33
N LYS A 119 -7.31 -21.55 -24.95
CA LYS A 119 -8.76 -21.70 -25.05
C LYS A 119 -9.25 -22.57 -26.21
N THR A 120 -8.34 -23.14 -26.99
CA THR A 120 -8.71 -23.65 -28.31
C THR A 120 -9.31 -25.06 -28.34
N GLN A 121 -9.43 -25.82 -27.24
CA GLN A 121 -9.90 -27.22 -27.32
C GLN A 121 -10.70 -27.80 -26.12
N GLU A 122 -10.92 -27.08 -25.01
CA GLU A 122 -11.58 -27.66 -23.82
C GLU A 122 -13.08 -27.37 -23.75
N SER A 123 -13.86 -28.36 -23.34
CA SER A 123 -15.31 -28.21 -23.14
C SER A 123 -15.63 -27.41 -21.87
N ILE A 124 -16.79 -26.75 -21.84
CA ILE A 124 -17.25 -25.97 -20.67
C ILE A 124 -17.31 -26.86 -19.41
N VAL A 125 -17.69 -28.14 -19.58
CA VAL A 125 -17.79 -29.10 -18.47
C VAL A 125 -16.41 -29.37 -17.85
N GLU A 126 -15.37 -29.58 -18.67
CA GLU A 126 -14.00 -29.79 -18.18
C GLU A 126 -13.46 -28.54 -17.46
N ILE A 127 -13.73 -27.34 -17.99
CA ILE A 127 -13.35 -26.08 -17.34
C ILE A 127 -14.05 -25.95 -15.98
N GLU A 128 -15.33 -26.29 -15.90
CA GLU A 128 -16.09 -26.25 -14.65
C GLU A 128 -15.54 -27.24 -13.61
N GLU A 129 -15.21 -28.47 -14.01
CA GLU A 129 -14.61 -29.48 -13.13
C GLU A 129 -13.24 -29.04 -12.60
N LYS A 130 -12.38 -28.49 -13.48
CA LYS A 130 -11.09 -27.92 -13.07
C LYS A 130 -11.27 -26.74 -12.11
N ALA A 131 -12.21 -25.84 -12.40
CA ALA A 131 -12.53 -24.71 -11.54
C ALA A 131 -13.02 -25.16 -10.16
N LYS A 132 -13.88 -26.19 -10.09
CA LYS A 132 -14.33 -26.80 -8.82
C LYS A 132 -13.15 -27.37 -8.02
N SER A 133 -12.24 -28.08 -8.67
CA SER A 133 -11.02 -28.59 -8.03
C SER A 133 -10.15 -27.46 -7.46
N LEU A 134 -9.93 -26.39 -8.23
CA LEU A 134 -9.15 -25.22 -7.81
C LEU A 134 -9.81 -24.41 -6.67
N ALA A 135 -11.13 -24.52 -6.54
CA ALA A 135 -11.94 -23.90 -5.50
C ALA A 135 -12.11 -24.79 -4.25
N ALA A 136 -11.62 -26.03 -4.27
CA ALA A 136 -11.75 -26.95 -3.14
C ALA A 136 -11.08 -26.38 -1.87
N SER A 137 -11.70 -26.61 -0.71
CA SER A 137 -11.16 -26.20 0.60
C SER A 137 -9.82 -26.87 0.92
N THR A 138 -9.58 -28.06 0.36
CA THR A 138 -8.34 -28.80 0.54
C THR A 138 -7.20 -28.30 -0.34
N TYR A 139 -7.47 -27.48 -1.36
CA TYR A 139 -6.48 -27.11 -2.38
C TYR A 139 -5.23 -26.45 -1.79
N GLU A 140 -5.40 -25.64 -0.75
CA GLU A 140 -4.29 -24.85 -0.18
C GLU A 140 -3.47 -25.62 0.85
N HIS A 141 -3.89 -26.83 1.26
CA HIS A 141 -3.18 -27.65 2.23
C HIS A 141 -1.81 -28.07 1.66
N ASP A 142 -0.76 -27.89 2.46
CA ASP A 142 0.64 -28.19 2.09
C ASP A 142 1.14 -27.48 0.82
N THR A 143 0.50 -26.36 0.44
CA THR A 143 0.94 -25.51 -0.67
C THR A 143 1.60 -24.23 -0.19
N GLN A 144 2.20 -23.47 -1.12
CA GLN A 144 2.78 -22.15 -0.85
C GLN A 144 1.74 -21.00 -0.94
N TRP A 145 0.45 -21.30 -1.13
CA TRP A 145 -0.61 -20.29 -1.15
C TRP A 145 -0.77 -19.64 0.23
N GLY A 146 -0.81 -18.31 0.26
CA GLY A 146 -0.83 -17.54 1.50
C GLY A 146 0.56 -17.27 2.08
N ASP A 147 1.56 -18.07 1.73
CA ASP A 147 2.92 -17.93 2.25
C ASP A 147 3.85 -17.25 1.27
N GLU A 148 3.98 -17.75 0.04
CA GLU A 148 4.81 -17.16 -1.04
C GLU A 148 4.00 -16.78 -2.27
N ILE A 149 2.87 -17.45 -2.47
CA ILE A 149 1.96 -17.29 -3.61
C ILE A 149 0.65 -16.68 -3.12
N GLY A 150 0.07 -15.79 -3.93
CA GLY A 150 -1.17 -15.09 -3.66
C GLY A 150 -0.99 -13.93 -2.68
N ILE A 151 -2.11 -13.57 -2.06
CA ILE A 151 -2.14 -12.61 -0.96
C ILE A 151 -1.60 -13.30 0.30
N LYS A 152 -0.73 -12.63 1.05
CA LYS A 152 -0.10 -13.19 2.25
C LYS A 152 -1.11 -13.40 3.37
N TYR A 153 -1.05 -14.53 4.08
CA TYR A 153 -1.97 -14.83 5.18
C TYR A 153 -1.39 -14.45 6.54
N GLY A 154 -2.26 -14.33 7.54
CA GLY A 154 -1.87 -14.16 8.95
C GLY A 154 -1.54 -12.72 9.38
N TYR A 155 -1.79 -11.72 8.53
CA TYR A 155 -1.58 -10.31 8.86
C TYR A 155 -2.88 -9.53 8.59
N PRO A 156 -3.33 -8.63 9.50
CA PRO A 156 -4.49 -7.77 9.26
C PRO A 156 -4.32 -6.72 8.15
N ALA A 157 -3.08 -6.50 7.71
CA ALA A 157 -2.71 -5.64 6.60
C ALA A 157 -1.99 -6.48 5.53
N GLU A 158 -2.65 -7.55 5.11
CA GLU A 158 -2.13 -8.53 4.14
C GLU A 158 -1.74 -7.89 2.80
N ASP A 159 -2.42 -6.81 2.43
CA ASP A 159 -2.15 -6.00 1.26
C ASP A 159 -0.74 -5.39 1.29
N ILE A 160 -0.38 -4.72 2.39
CA ILE A 160 0.92 -4.06 2.57
C ILE A 160 2.05 -5.09 2.52
N VAL A 161 1.92 -6.21 3.24
CA VAL A 161 2.95 -7.26 3.25
C VAL A 161 3.04 -8.00 1.91
N THR A 162 1.92 -8.15 1.19
CA THR A 162 1.94 -8.70 -0.18
C THR A 162 2.69 -7.77 -1.12
N GLY A 163 2.41 -6.45 -1.07
CA GLY A 163 3.13 -5.43 -1.83
C GLY A 163 4.63 -5.43 -1.53
N LEU A 164 5.01 -5.47 -0.25
CA LEU A 164 6.40 -5.57 0.17
C LEU A 164 7.08 -6.84 -0.38
N GLY A 165 6.36 -7.97 -0.34
CA GLY A 165 6.80 -9.24 -0.92
C GLY A 165 7.09 -9.12 -2.43
N ILE A 166 6.20 -8.46 -3.17
CA ILE A 166 6.35 -8.21 -4.61
C ILE A 166 7.60 -7.36 -4.87
N HIS A 167 7.78 -6.25 -4.16
CA HIS A 167 8.97 -5.40 -4.34
C HIS A 167 10.28 -6.11 -3.97
N CYS A 168 10.27 -6.91 -2.89
CA CYS A 168 11.42 -7.73 -2.50
C CYS A 168 11.74 -8.85 -3.50
N ARG A 169 10.82 -9.16 -4.44
CA ARG A 169 11.07 -10.05 -5.59
C ARG A 169 11.61 -9.30 -6.82
N GLY A 170 11.91 -8.01 -6.70
CA GLY A 170 12.53 -7.18 -7.74
C GLY A 170 11.55 -6.39 -8.62
N TRP A 171 10.25 -6.59 -8.43
CA TRP A 171 9.22 -5.86 -9.18
C TRP A 171 9.09 -4.42 -8.70
N LYS A 172 8.68 -3.53 -9.60
CA LYS A 172 8.29 -2.15 -9.27
C LYS A 172 6.78 -2.01 -9.25
N SER A 173 6.28 -0.93 -8.68
CA SER A 173 4.89 -0.51 -8.87
C SER A 173 4.82 0.94 -9.32
N VAL A 174 3.62 1.35 -9.73
CA VAL A 174 3.33 2.73 -10.15
C VAL A 174 2.18 3.29 -9.34
N HIS A 175 2.30 4.55 -8.94
CA HIS A 175 1.19 5.33 -8.41
C HIS A 175 0.53 6.16 -9.53
N SER A 176 -0.74 5.91 -9.84
CA SER A 176 -1.48 6.67 -10.85
C SER A 176 -2.61 7.47 -10.21
N ASN A 177 -2.50 8.80 -10.22
CA ASN A 177 -3.48 9.72 -9.64
C ASN A 177 -4.05 10.67 -10.70
N PRO A 178 -4.99 10.21 -11.55
CA PRO A 178 -5.58 11.03 -12.59
C PRO A 178 -6.43 12.17 -12.02
N PRO A 179 -6.60 13.31 -12.74
CA PRO A 179 -7.40 14.45 -12.27
C PRO A 179 -8.84 14.08 -11.91
N ARG A 180 -9.44 13.16 -12.68
CA ARG A 180 -10.70 12.51 -12.31
C ARG A 180 -10.37 11.24 -11.51
N PRO A 181 -10.81 11.12 -10.25
CA PRO A 181 -10.58 9.90 -9.46
C PRO A 181 -11.00 8.65 -10.24
N ALA A 182 -10.07 7.70 -10.38
CA ALA A 182 -10.31 6.46 -11.10
C ALA A 182 -11.33 5.57 -10.38
N PHE A 183 -11.23 5.50 -9.05
CA PHE A 183 -12.14 4.77 -8.18
C PHE A 183 -12.72 5.68 -7.11
N LEU A 184 -13.99 5.47 -6.78
CA LEU A 184 -14.68 6.12 -5.68
C LEU A 184 -15.34 5.06 -4.80
N GLY A 185 -15.39 5.30 -3.50
CA GLY A 185 -16.17 4.47 -2.59
C GLY A 185 -16.80 5.24 -1.45
N VAL A 186 -17.12 4.51 -0.37
CA VAL A 186 -17.86 5.01 0.78
C VAL A 186 -16.98 4.98 2.03
N ALA A 187 -16.56 6.15 2.49
CA ALA A 187 -15.83 6.30 3.74
C ALA A 187 -16.72 5.99 4.96
N PRO A 188 -16.14 5.61 6.11
CA PRO A 188 -16.85 5.56 7.38
C PRO A 188 -17.58 6.87 7.70
N THR A 189 -18.84 6.77 8.12
CA THR A 189 -19.70 7.95 8.39
C THR A 189 -19.77 8.33 9.87
N THR A 190 -19.20 7.51 10.75
CA THR A 190 -19.17 7.75 12.20
C THR A 190 -17.75 7.73 12.75
N LEU A 191 -17.55 8.44 13.86
CA LEU A 191 -16.28 8.40 14.59
C LEU A 191 -15.92 6.98 15.03
N ALA A 192 -16.89 6.21 15.52
CA ALA A 192 -16.67 4.84 15.99
C ALA A 192 -16.14 3.93 14.87
N GLN A 193 -16.75 3.98 13.67
CA GLN A 193 -16.27 3.21 12.52
C GLN A 193 -14.87 3.67 12.07
N THR A 194 -14.63 4.98 12.06
CA THR A 194 -13.32 5.55 11.71
C THR A 194 -12.22 5.06 12.68
N LEU A 195 -12.47 5.11 13.99
CA LEU A 195 -11.53 4.64 15.00
C LEU A 195 -11.28 3.13 14.89
N LEU A 196 -12.31 2.33 14.62
CA LEU A 196 -12.15 0.89 14.38
C LEU A 196 -11.31 0.60 13.13
N GLN A 197 -11.47 1.37 12.07
CA GLN A 197 -10.64 1.23 10.86
C GLN A 197 -9.18 1.62 11.14
N HIS A 198 -8.94 2.79 11.75
CA HIS A 198 -7.59 3.23 12.13
C HIS A 198 -6.90 2.27 13.10
N LYS A 199 -7.65 1.70 14.04
CA LYS A 199 -7.13 0.66 14.93
C LYS A 199 -6.64 -0.54 14.13
N ARG A 200 -7.46 -1.10 13.24
CA ARG A 200 -7.08 -2.26 12.41
C ARG A 200 -5.84 -1.98 11.57
N TRP A 201 -5.79 -0.82 10.91
CA TRP A 201 -4.63 -0.44 10.09
C TRP A 201 -3.36 -0.26 10.91
N SER A 202 -3.46 0.38 12.08
CA SER A 202 -2.30 0.63 12.93
C SER A 202 -1.78 -0.66 13.59
N GLU A 203 -2.67 -1.53 14.06
CA GLU A 203 -2.32 -2.88 14.56
C GLU A 203 -1.71 -3.74 13.46
N GLY A 204 -2.33 -3.78 12.27
CA GLY A 204 -1.82 -4.55 11.13
C GLY A 204 -0.43 -4.09 10.68
N SER A 205 -0.25 -2.78 10.49
CA SER A 205 1.03 -2.20 10.07
C SER A 205 2.13 -2.42 11.11
N PHE A 206 1.81 -2.24 12.40
CA PHE A 206 2.79 -2.43 13.46
C PHE A 206 3.13 -3.92 13.66
N SER A 207 2.16 -4.82 13.51
CA SER A 207 2.39 -6.27 13.50
C SER A 207 3.38 -6.67 12.40
N ILE A 208 3.22 -6.14 11.18
CA ILE A 208 4.20 -6.34 10.09
C ILE A 208 5.59 -5.85 10.51
N PHE A 209 5.67 -4.65 11.10
CA PHE A 209 6.95 -4.07 11.54
C PHE A 209 7.67 -4.90 12.60
N LEU A 210 6.94 -5.56 13.51
CA LEU A 210 7.50 -6.44 14.54
C LEU A 210 7.77 -7.88 14.05
N SER A 211 7.29 -8.24 12.87
CA SER A 211 7.41 -9.60 12.33
C SER A 211 8.69 -9.81 11.50
N LYS A 212 8.85 -11.04 10.97
CA LYS A 212 9.89 -11.35 9.96
C LYS A 212 9.78 -10.48 8.69
N TYR A 213 8.63 -9.84 8.45
CA TYR A 213 8.38 -8.94 7.33
C TYR A 213 8.69 -7.46 7.64
N CYS A 214 9.38 -7.17 8.76
CA CYS A 214 9.90 -5.83 9.02
C CYS A 214 10.64 -5.29 7.78
N PRO A 215 10.29 -4.09 7.23
CA PRO A 215 10.88 -3.59 5.98
C PRO A 215 12.40 -3.53 6.00
N PHE A 216 13.00 -3.18 7.14
CA PHE A 216 14.46 -3.11 7.31
C PHE A 216 15.14 -4.47 7.35
N MET A 217 14.45 -5.53 7.80
CA MET A 217 14.99 -6.89 7.87
C MET A 217 14.70 -7.66 6.58
N PHE A 218 13.43 -7.72 6.19
CA PHE A 218 12.98 -8.49 5.03
C PHE A 218 13.42 -7.87 3.71
N GLY A 219 13.42 -6.53 3.64
CA GLY A 219 13.83 -5.75 2.48
C GLY A 219 15.33 -5.49 2.39
N HIS A 220 16.12 -5.86 3.41
CA HIS A 220 17.56 -5.67 3.42
C HIS A 220 18.22 -6.33 2.21
N GLY A 221 19.01 -5.56 1.45
CA GLY A 221 19.66 -6.02 0.22
C GLY A 221 18.73 -6.30 -0.96
N LYS A 222 17.40 -6.22 -0.80
CA LYS A 222 16.41 -6.50 -1.85
C LYS A 222 15.76 -5.24 -2.42
N ILE A 223 15.51 -4.25 -1.55
CA ILE A 223 14.97 -2.94 -1.93
C ILE A 223 15.82 -1.82 -1.33
N LYS A 224 15.81 -0.64 -1.95
CA LYS A 224 16.59 0.52 -1.52
C LYS A 224 16.20 0.95 -0.10
N LEU A 225 17.15 1.42 0.71
CA LEU A 225 16.90 1.87 2.09
C LEU A 225 15.76 2.89 2.19
N ARG A 226 15.73 3.88 1.29
CA ARG A 226 14.64 4.87 1.21
C ARG A 226 13.26 4.25 0.94
N HIS A 227 13.21 3.13 0.22
CA HIS A 227 11.96 2.39 -0.01
C HIS A 227 11.55 1.64 1.27
N GLN A 228 12.52 1.03 1.97
CA GLN A 228 12.29 0.42 3.29
C GLN A 228 11.72 1.46 4.28
N MET A 229 12.32 2.66 4.33
CA MET A 229 11.84 3.76 5.16
C MET A 229 10.39 4.16 4.81
N GLY A 230 10.04 4.22 3.52
CA GLY A 230 8.67 4.52 3.09
C GLY A 230 7.65 3.52 3.62
N TYR A 231 7.94 2.22 3.54
CA TYR A 231 7.12 1.18 4.18
C TYR A 231 7.05 1.33 5.70
N SER A 232 8.17 1.69 6.35
CA SER A 232 8.26 1.83 7.80
C SER A 232 7.46 3.00 8.37
N ILE A 233 7.07 4.01 7.57
CA ILE A 233 6.20 5.11 8.04
C ILE A 233 4.90 4.57 8.65
N TYR A 234 4.27 3.61 7.98
CA TYR A 234 3.02 3.00 8.47
C TYR A 234 3.27 2.02 9.61
N GLY A 235 4.38 1.27 9.56
CA GLY A 235 4.77 0.37 10.65
C GLY A 235 5.03 1.10 11.96
N LEU A 236 5.55 2.32 11.90
CA LEU A 236 5.86 3.16 13.08
C LEU A 236 4.73 4.12 13.47
N TRP A 237 3.60 4.09 12.76
CA TRP A 237 2.47 4.97 13.04
C TRP A 237 1.91 4.78 14.47
N ALA A 238 1.66 3.53 14.89
CA ALA A 238 1.18 3.24 16.24
C ALA A 238 2.21 3.61 17.33
N PRO A 239 3.49 3.19 17.25
CA PRO A 239 4.53 3.58 18.22
C PRO A 239 4.69 5.09 18.38
N ASN A 240 4.45 5.88 17.33
CA ASN A 240 4.55 7.35 17.39
C ASN A 240 3.53 8.00 18.34
N SER A 241 2.50 7.26 18.78
CA SER A 241 1.58 7.73 19.82
C SER A 241 2.25 7.95 21.18
N ILE A 242 3.28 7.17 21.53
CA ILE A 242 3.99 7.27 22.82
C ILE A 242 4.74 8.61 22.97
N PRO A 243 5.65 9.01 22.05
CA PRO A 243 6.31 10.30 22.15
C PRO A 243 5.32 11.47 22.02
N THR A 244 4.24 11.30 21.26
CA THR A 244 3.17 12.30 21.16
C THR A 244 2.48 12.51 22.52
N LEU A 245 2.13 11.43 23.22
CA LEU A 245 1.54 11.52 24.56
C LEU A 245 2.50 12.16 25.55
N TYR A 246 3.79 11.81 25.50
CA TYR A 246 4.81 12.46 26.31
C TYR A 246 4.85 13.97 26.05
N TYR A 247 4.88 14.37 24.77
CA TYR A 247 4.94 15.77 24.36
C TYR A 247 3.69 16.57 24.77
N VAL A 248 2.53 15.95 24.88
CA VAL A 248 1.29 16.63 25.33
C VAL A 248 1.21 16.70 26.86
N ILE A 249 1.58 15.63 27.55
CA ILE A 249 1.38 15.50 29.00
C ILE A 249 2.46 16.28 29.77
N ILE A 250 3.73 16.13 29.40
CA ILE A 250 4.86 16.66 30.19
C ILE A 250 4.87 18.20 30.25
N PRO A 251 4.73 18.94 29.13
CA PRO A 251 4.62 20.40 29.17
C PRO A 251 3.40 20.89 29.94
N SER A 252 2.26 20.22 29.81
CA SER A 252 1.03 20.59 30.53
C SER A 252 1.21 20.45 32.05
N LEU A 253 1.82 19.36 32.50
CA LEU A 253 2.11 19.14 33.93
C LEU A 253 3.19 20.10 34.46
N ALA A 254 4.22 20.37 33.66
CA ALA A 254 5.27 21.31 34.03
C ALA A 254 4.72 22.73 34.18
N LEU A 255 3.86 23.16 33.25
CA LEU A 255 3.15 24.44 33.32
C LEU A 255 2.28 24.54 34.58
N LEU A 256 1.49 23.50 34.88
CA LEU A 256 0.62 23.46 36.06
C LEU A 256 1.42 23.52 37.38
N LYS A 257 2.63 22.96 37.39
CA LYS A 257 3.50 22.93 38.59
C LYS A 257 4.51 24.07 38.64
N GLY A 258 4.57 24.95 37.63
CA GLY A 258 5.58 26.00 37.53
C GLY A 258 7.02 25.46 37.40
N ILE A 259 7.19 24.24 36.89
CA ILE A 259 8.51 23.62 36.70
C ILE A 259 9.02 24.03 35.31
N SER A 260 10.22 24.61 35.24
CA SER A 260 10.87 24.88 33.95
C SER A 260 11.33 23.56 33.32
N LEU A 261 10.86 23.26 32.10
CA LEU A 261 11.28 22.08 31.34
C LEU A 261 12.67 22.22 30.73
N PHE A 262 13.04 23.45 30.39
CA PHE A 262 14.32 23.76 29.78
C PHE A 262 15.11 24.66 30.74
N PRO A 263 16.44 24.55 30.78
CA PRO A 263 17.26 25.47 31.56
C PRO A 263 17.07 26.89 31.03
N GLU A 264 17.09 27.87 31.93
CA GLU A 264 17.15 29.27 31.52
C GLU A 264 18.44 29.51 30.73
N VAL A 265 18.32 30.06 29.52
CA VAL A 265 19.47 30.44 28.73
C VAL A 265 20.03 31.73 29.32
N MET A 266 21.05 31.63 30.16
CA MET A 266 21.85 32.79 30.55
C MET A 266 22.72 33.22 29.37
N ILE A 267 22.26 34.22 28.60
CA ILE A 267 23.09 34.84 27.55
C ILE A 267 24.20 35.67 28.22
N GLN A 268 25.33 35.04 28.53
CA GLN A 268 26.59 35.72 28.85
C GLN A 268 27.21 36.29 27.57
N ASN A 269 26.66 37.41 27.09
CA ASN A 269 27.32 38.47 26.30
C ASN A 269 26.31 39.15 25.38
N ARG A 270 25.86 40.34 25.79
CA ARG A 270 24.95 41.23 25.06
C ARG A 270 25.58 41.89 23.81
N LYS A 271 26.60 41.29 23.17
CA LYS A 271 27.37 41.95 22.09
C LYS A 271 27.46 41.21 20.75
N SER A 272 26.87 40.04 20.53
CA SER A 272 27.03 39.38 19.20
C SER A 272 25.83 38.62 18.65
N LEU A 273 24.59 38.91 19.05
CA LEU A 273 23.41 38.16 18.58
C LEU A 273 22.23 39.05 18.13
N SER A 274 22.51 40.12 17.38
CA SER A 274 21.44 40.82 16.63
C SER A 274 21.05 40.12 15.31
N LEU A 275 21.54 38.90 15.04
CA LEU A 275 21.42 38.28 13.70
C LEU A 275 20.92 36.82 13.65
N VAL A 276 20.68 36.13 14.78
CA VAL A 276 20.28 34.70 14.73
C VAL A 276 18.90 34.41 15.36
N SER A 277 18.31 35.36 16.09
CA SER A 277 17.01 35.11 16.75
C SER A 277 15.77 35.36 15.90
N TYR A 278 15.90 35.67 14.60
CA TYR A 278 14.75 35.94 13.72
C TYR A 278 14.35 34.80 12.78
N ALA A 279 15.01 33.64 12.84
CA ALA A 279 14.79 32.57 11.86
C ALA A 279 13.86 31.42 12.31
N PHE A 280 13.36 31.41 13.56
CA PHE A 280 12.54 30.29 14.08
C PHE A 280 11.12 30.65 14.54
N TYR A 281 10.69 31.89 14.32
CA TYR A 281 9.27 32.24 14.38
C TYR A 281 8.86 32.75 13.00
N TYR A 282 7.94 32.02 12.37
CA TYR A 282 7.39 32.20 11.02
C TYR A 282 8.19 31.55 9.86
N ASN A 283 7.85 30.30 9.56
CA ASN A 283 7.14 29.95 8.32
C ASN A 283 6.27 28.71 8.57
#